data_AF-A0A366D692-F1
#
_entry.id   AF-A0A366D692-F1
#
_cell.length_a   1.000
_cell.length_b   1.000
_cell.length_c   1.000
_cell.angle_alpha   90.00
_cell.angle_beta   90.00
_cell.angle_gamma   90.00
#
_symmetry.space_group_name_H-M   'P 1'
#
loop_
_entity.id
_entity.type
_entity.pdbx_description
1 polymer ?
#
loop_
_entity_poly.entity_id
_entity_poly.type
_entity_poly.pdbx_seq_one_letter_code
_entity_poly.pdbx_strand_id
1 'polypeptide(L)'
;MGDVTPEYRELVAATFAGDYADGAVDHDALRRIHAGAFDPWLSVLDRSGLFDAHALANLAERWRADPRVLLDALLADADDVTRRRWLSAWSALNQPSESAKDYA
;
A
#
# COMPACT_ATOMS: atom_id res chain seq x y z
N MET A 1 -7.13 -4.93 -24.80
CA MET A 1 -6.45 -3.97 -23.91
C MET A 1 -6.03 -4.79 -22.70
N GLY A 2 -4.74 -5.13 -22.61
CA GLY A 2 -4.24 -6.11 -21.65
C GLY A 2 -4.40 -5.62 -20.22
N ASP A 3 -5.01 -6.45 -19.40
CA ASP A 3 -5.12 -6.32 -17.96
C ASP A 3 -3.68 -6.41 -17.38
N VAL A 4 -3.03 -5.27 -17.13
CA VAL A 4 -1.66 -5.21 -16.58
C VAL A 4 -1.64 -5.49 -15.06
N THR A 5 -2.63 -6.22 -14.55
CA THR A 5 -3.02 -6.12 -13.13
C THR A 5 -2.68 -7.30 -12.20
N PRO A 6 -2.24 -8.50 -12.65
CA PRO A 6 -1.66 -9.50 -11.75
C PRO A 6 -0.13 -9.35 -11.59
N GLU A 7 0.65 -9.30 -12.68
CA GLU A 7 2.12 -9.33 -12.62
C GLU A 7 2.71 -8.20 -11.76
N TYR A 8 2.18 -6.99 -11.90
CA TYR A 8 2.63 -5.85 -11.11
C TYR A 8 2.40 -6.06 -9.60
N ARG A 9 1.23 -6.58 -9.21
CA ARG A 9 0.90 -6.81 -7.79
C ARG A 9 1.79 -7.89 -7.20
N GLU A 10 2.04 -8.95 -7.97
CA GLU A 10 2.94 -10.04 -7.58
C GLU A 10 4.38 -9.56 -7.43
N LEU A 11 4.89 -8.71 -8.34
CA LEU A 11 6.23 -8.14 -8.25
C LEU A 11 6.39 -7.20 -7.05
N VAL A 12 5.38 -6.37 -6.76
CA VAL A 12 5.37 -5.54 -5.54
C VAL A 12 5.34 -6.42 -4.30
N ALA A 13 4.41 -7.37 -4.21
CA ALA A 13 4.33 -8.28 -3.07
C ALA A 13 5.66 -9.02 -2.84
N ALA A 14 6.27 -9.57 -3.89
CA ALA A 14 7.55 -10.27 -3.81
C ALA A 14 8.70 -9.35 -3.37
N THR A 15 8.73 -8.10 -3.83
CA THR A 15 9.76 -7.12 -3.45
C THR A 15 9.70 -6.77 -1.97
N PHE A 16 8.49 -6.76 -1.39
CA PHE A 16 8.28 -6.35 0.00
C PHE A 16 7.97 -7.51 0.97
N ALA A 17 7.85 -8.75 0.49
CA ALA A 17 7.49 -9.91 1.31
C ALA A 17 8.40 -10.12 2.54
N GLY A 18 9.68 -9.75 2.44
CA GLY A 18 10.63 -9.86 3.55
C GLY A 18 10.49 -8.79 4.64
N ASP A 19 9.94 -7.61 4.31
CA ASP A 19 9.77 -6.49 5.24
C ASP A 19 8.54 -6.68 6.14
N TYR A 20 7.55 -7.43 5.65
CA TYR A 20 6.26 -7.64 6.32
C TYR A 20 6.08 -9.05 6.95
N ALA A 21 7.12 -9.89 6.89
CA ALA A 21 7.07 -11.30 7.31
C ALA A 21 6.81 -11.50 8.83
N ASP A 22 7.02 -10.49 9.68
CA ASP A 22 6.79 -10.61 11.13
C ASP A 22 5.31 -10.48 11.53
N GLY A 23 4.40 -10.23 10.58
CA GLY A 23 2.95 -10.14 10.83
C GLY A 23 2.52 -8.92 11.65
N ALA A 24 3.46 -8.03 11.98
CA ALA A 24 3.18 -6.72 12.54
C ALA A 24 2.63 -5.80 11.43
N VAL A 25 1.49 -5.16 11.70
CA VAL A 25 0.98 -4.10 10.81
C VAL A 25 1.88 -2.89 11.00
N ASP A 26 2.59 -2.50 9.94
CA ASP A 26 3.38 -1.28 9.99
C ASP A 26 2.44 -0.07 9.86
N HIS A 27 2.00 0.44 11.01
CA HIS A 27 1.05 1.56 11.08
C HIS A 27 1.63 2.85 10.46
N ASP A 28 2.96 2.98 10.45
CA ASP A 28 3.65 4.14 9.90
C ASP A 28 3.68 4.07 8.37
N ALA A 29 3.94 2.88 7.82
CA ALA A 29 3.73 2.59 6.40
C ALA A 29 2.27 2.86 5.98
N LEU A 30 1.29 2.35 6.74
CA LEU A 30 -0.13 2.53 6.44
C LEU A 30 -0.54 4.01 6.40
N ARG A 31 -0.06 4.82 7.36
CA ARG A 31 -0.30 6.27 7.39
C ARG A 31 0.36 7.00 6.22
N ARG A 32 1.58 6.61 5.83
CA ARG A 32 2.25 7.20 4.66
C ARG A 32 1.51 6.89 3.35
N ILE A 33 1.03 5.65 3.17
CA ILE A 33 0.19 5.27 2.02
C ILE A 33 -1.09 6.10 2.01
N HIS A 34 -1.74 6.24 3.17
CA HIS A 34 -2.96 7.03 3.33
C HIS A 34 -2.74 8.52 3.05
N ALA A 35 -1.60 9.07 3.46
CA ALA A 35 -1.20 10.46 3.21
C ALA A 35 -0.68 10.72 1.78
N GLY A 36 -0.59 9.68 0.92
CA GLY A 36 -0.08 9.82 -0.44
C GLY A 36 1.44 9.92 -0.56
N ALA A 37 2.17 9.61 0.52
CA ALA A 37 3.62 9.71 0.58
C ALA A 37 4.28 8.44 0.02
N PHE A 38 4.15 8.19 -1.29
CA PHE A 38 4.59 6.94 -1.92
C PHE A 38 6.08 6.84 -2.30
N ASP A 39 6.83 7.93 -2.09
CA ASP A 39 8.26 8.05 -2.43
C ASP A 39 9.15 6.86 -1.99
N PRO A 40 9.03 6.33 -0.75
CA PRO A 40 9.85 5.20 -0.33
C PRO A 40 9.51 3.91 -1.09
N TRP A 41 8.25 3.68 -1.47
CA TRP A 41 7.88 2.51 -2.29
C TRP A 41 8.40 2.65 -3.72
N LEU A 42 8.27 3.84 -4.33
CA LEU A 42 8.83 4.09 -5.66
C LEU A 42 10.35 3.93 -5.70
N SER A 43 11.06 4.40 -4.67
CA SER A 43 12.51 4.27 -4.56
C SER A 43 12.97 2.81 -4.46
N VAL A 44 12.20 1.96 -3.78
CA VAL A 44 12.49 0.52 -3.70
C VAL A 44 12.22 -0.16 -5.05
N LEU A 45 11.14 0.20 -5.73
CA LEU A 45 10.82 -0.32 -7.07
C LEU A 45 11.81 0.15 -8.15
N ASP A 46 12.32 1.37 -8.04
CA ASP A 46 13.40 1.88 -8.89
C ASP A 46 14.69 1.09 -8.66
N ARG A 47 15.04 0.84 -7.40
CA ARG A 47 16.23 0.06 -7.03
C ARG A 47 16.14 -1.42 -7.41
N SER A 48 14.93 -2.00 -7.47
CA SER A 48 14.77 -3.39 -7.91
C SER A 48 15.12 -3.57 -9.39
N GLY A 49 15.10 -2.49 -10.18
CA GLY A 49 15.37 -2.51 -11.62
C GLY A 49 14.29 -3.23 -12.44
N LEU A 50 13.16 -3.58 -11.80
CA LEU A 50 12.05 -4.29 -12.43
C LEU A 50 11.09 -3.34 -13.17
N PHE A 51 11.17 -2.04 -12.88
CA PHE A 51 10.28 -1.02 -13.42
C PHE A 51 11.06 0.10 -14.10
N ASP A 52 10.68 0.42 -15.34
CA ASP A 52 11.19 1.61 -16.02
C ASP A 52 10.63 2.90 -15.40
N ALA A 53 11.34 4.01 -15.60
CA ALA A 53 10.93 5.34 -15.10
C ALA A 53 9.51 5.75 -15.54
N HIS A 54 9.10 5.36 -16.75
CA HIS A 54 7.73 5.62 -17.24
C HIS A 54 6.68 4.79 -16.49
N ALA A 55 7.00 3.53 -16.17
CA ALA A 55 6.12 2.66 -15.39
C ALA A 55 5.96 3.18 -13.96
N LEU A 56 7.06 3.62 -13.32
CA LEU A 56 7.05 4.22 -12.00
C LEU A 56 6.23 5.52 -11.95
N ALA A 57 6.37 6.39 -12.95
CA ALA A 57 5.59 7.64 -13.04
C ALA A 57 4.08 7.36 -13.14
N ASN A 58 3.68 6.46 -14.05
CA ASN A 58 2.28 6.06 -14.20
C ASN A 58 1.73 5.41 -12.91
N LEU A 59 2.56 4.62 -12.25
CA LEU A 59 2.20 3.97 -11.00
C LEU A 59 2.00 4.97 -9.86
N ALA A 60 2.87 5.96 -9.76
CA ALA A 60 2.75 7.05 -8.79
C ALA A 60 1.45 7.84 -8.99
N GLU A 61 1.07 8.13 -10.24
CA GLU A 61 -0.22 8.78 -10.54
C GLU A 61 -1.40 7.90 -10.12
N ARG A 62 -1.33 6.60 -10.38
CA ARG A 62 -2.38 5.64 -10.04
C ARG A 62 -2.56 5.48 -8.54
N TRP A 63 -1.46 5.44 -7.78
CA TRP A 63 -1.49 5.40 -6.32
C TRP A 63 -2.01 6.70 -5.71
N ARG A 64 -1.67 7.86 -6.30
CA ARG A 64 -2.24 9.15 -5.88
C ARG A 64 -3.74 9.25 -6.14
N ALA A 65 -4.21 8.70 -7.25
CA ALA A 65 -5.62 8.64 -7.56
C ALA A 65 -6.39 7.67 -6.64
N ASP A 66 -5.79 6.50 -6.34
CA ASP A 66 -6.35 5.53 -5.41
C ASP A 66 -5.26 4.82 -4.59
N PRO A 67 -5.00 5.25 -3.33
CA PRO A 67 -3.96 4.66 -2.49
C PRO A 67 -4.26 3.20 -2.11
N ARG A 68 -5.50 2.75 -2.26
CA ARG A 68 -5.88 1.34 -2.07
C ARG A 68 -5.21 0.41 -3.07
N VAL A 69 -4.83 0.90 -4.25
CA VAL A 69 -4.14 0.09 -5.27
C VAL A 69 -2.80 -0.43 -4.74
N LEU A 70 -2.05 0.41 -4.02
CA LEU A 70 -0.79 0.00 -3.39
C LEU A 70 -1.05 -0.97 -2.23
N LEU A 71 -2.04 -0.68 -1.39
CA LEU A 71 -2.40 -1.56 -0.27
C LEU A 71 -2.78 -2.97 -0.73
N ASP A 72 -3.61 -3.08 -1.77
CA ASP A 72 -4.04 -4.37 -2.33
C ASP A 72 -2.86 -5.13 -2.96
N ALA A 73 -1.92 -4.41 -3.59
CA ALA A 73 -0.70 -5.00 -4.13
C ALA A 73 0.22 -5.54 -3.02
N LEU A 74 0.40 -4.82 -1.92
CA LEU A 74 1.18 -5.29 -0.76
C LEU A 74 0.56 -6.52 -0.10
N LEU A 75 -0.77 -6.65 -0.18
CA LEU A 75 -1.54 -7.75 0.43
C LEU A 75 -1.85 -8.89 -0.55
N ALA A 76 -1.30 -8.87 -1.76
CA ALA A 76 -1.58 -9.88 -2.78
C ALA A 76 -1.12 -11.27 -2.34
N ASP A 77 0.08 -11.37 -1.76
CA ASP A 77 0.68 -12.62 -1.27
C ASP A 77 0.46 -12.84 0.25
N ALA A 78 -0.09 -11.85 0.94
CA ALA A 78 -0.31 -11.92 2.39
C ALA A 78 -1.43 -12.90 2.77
N ASP A 79 -1.26 -13.60 3.90
CA ASP A 79 -2.30 -14.42 4.51
C ASP A 79 -3.56 -13.60 4.84
N ASP A 80 -4.72 -14.29 4.85
CA ASP A 80 -6.01 -13.66 5.13
C ASP A 80 -6.04 -12.94 6.49
N VAL A 81 -5.28 -13.44 7.47
CA VAL A 81 -5.14 -12.81 8.79
C VAL A 81 -4.44 -11.46 8.68
N THR A 82 -3.30 -11.41 7.98
CA THR A 82 -2.53 -10.18 7.74
C THR A 82 -3.37 -9.19 6.94
N ARG A 83 -4.04 -9.66 5.87
CA ARG A 83 -4.96 -8.85 5.06
C ARG A 83 -6.06 -8.23 5.90
N ARG A 84 -6.76 -9.01 6.74
CA ARG A 84 -7.82 -8.48 7.62
C ARG A 84 -7.30 -7.44 8.60
N ARG A 85 -6.12 -7.65 9.19
CA ARG A 85 -5.53 -6.70 10.14
C ARG A 85 -5.19 -5.37 9.47
N TRP A 86 -4.57 -5.40 8.29
CA TRP A 86 -4.24 -4.20 7.52
C TRP A 86 -5.49 -3.46 7.04
N LEU A 87 -6.51 -4.17 6.54
CA LEU A 87 -7.79 -3.56 6.14
C LEU A 87 -8.55 -2.95 7.32
N SER A 88 -8.47 -3.57 8.50
CA SER A 88 -9.08 -3.04 9.72
C SER A 88 -8.38 -1.76 10.17
N ALA A 89 -7.04 -1.76 10.19
CA ALA A 89 -6.25 -0.57 10.51
C ALA A 89 -6.47 0.55 9.49
N TRP A 90 -6.61 0.23 8.21
CA TRP A 90 -6.90 1.19 7.14
C TRP A 90 -8.27 1.85 7.34
N SER A 91 -9.28 1.03 7.69
CA SER A 91 -10.62 1.53 7.95
C SER A 91 -10.65 2.46 9.16
N ALA A 92 -9.82 2.21 10.18
CA ALA A 92 -9.66 3.11 11.32
C ALA A 92 -9.02 4.46 10.95
N LEU A 93 -8.14 4.51 9.95
CA LEU A 93 -7.57 5.77 9.43
C LEU A 93 -8.58 6.57 8.59
N ASN A 94 -9.53 5.89 7.95
CA ASN A 94 -10.60 6.51 7.16
C ASN A 94 -11.76 7.01 8.02
N GLN A 95 -11.87 6.59 9.28
CA GLN A 95 -12.82 7.19 10.19
C GLN A 95 -12.38 8.63 10.45
N PRO A 96 -13.18 9.65 10.07
CA PRO A 96 -12.94 10.99 10.57
C PRO A 96 -12.98 10.86 12.09
N SER A 97 -11.97 11.38 12.78
CA SER A 97 -11.88 11.35 14.24
C SER A 97 -13.23 11.77 14.84
N GLU A 98 -14.07 10.82 15.21
CA GLU A 98 -15.34 11.07 15.89
C GLU A 98 -14.96 11.27 17.36
N SER A 99 -14.36 12.43 17.64
CA SER A 99 -13.87 12.80 18.96
C SER A 99 -13.98 14.31 19.14
N ALA A 100 -15.19 14.82 18.92
CA ALA A 100 -15.55 16.20 19.28
C ALA A 100 -17.07 16.37 19.50
N LYS A 101 -17.72 15.38 20.10
CA LYS A 101 -19.06 15.43 20.69
C LYS A 101 -19.01 14.29 21.74
N ASP A 102 -18.95 14.50 23.05
CA ASP A 102 -19.79 15.30 23.91
C ASP A 102 -19.06 15.48 25.25
N TYR A 103 -18.81 16.72 25.68
CA TYR A 103 -18.82 17.09 27.11
C TYR A 103 -18.97 18.62 27.20
N ALA A 104 -20.21 19.09 27.23
CA ALA A 104 -20.61 20.43 27.61
C ALA A 104 -21.57 20.32 28.79
#